data_AF-A0A2H0S582-F1
#
_entry.id   AF-A0A2H0S582-F1
#
_cell.length_a   1.000
_cell.length_b   1.000
_cell.length_c   1.000
_cell.angle_alpha   90.00
_cell.angle_beta   90.00
_cell.angle_gamma   90.00
#
_symmetry.space_group_name_H-M   'P 1'
#
loop_
_entity.id
_entity.type
_entity.pdbx_description
1 polymer ?
#
loop_
_entity_poly.entity_id
_entity_poly.type
_entity_poly.pdbx_seq_one_letter_code
_entity_poly.pdbx_strand_id
1 'polypeptide(L)'
;MKTGLFVGRFQPFHDGHRKCIEKILETCDKCIVQMRETEKTEKNPFDFEKRKAMIRAAFPDENQVEITAFLDSGAELAVFIGRDVGYELIQLDEKTENISATDIRKKLYDNAGKTYDKDAHLKVK
;
A
#
# COMPACT_ATOMS: atom_id res chain seq x y z
N MET A 1 14.15 13.61 -16.11
CA MET A 1 13.83 12.50 -15.20
C MET A 1 12.64 12.94 -14.34
N LYS A 2 11.47 12.31 -14.50
CA LYS A 2 10.26 12.53 -13.69
C LYS A 2 10.07 11.32 -12.78
N THR A 3 9.88 11.54 -11.49
CA THR A 3 9.69 10.47 -10.49
C THR A 3 8.33 10.64 -9.82
N GLY A 4 7.53 9.58 -9.81
CA GLY A 4 6.29 9.53 -9.04
C GLY A 4 6.50 8.94 -7.65
N LEU A 5 5.69 9.37 -6.67
CA LEU A 5 5.69 8.85 -5.30
C LEU A 5 4.33 8.22 -4.99
N PHE A 6 4.34 6.97 -4.55
CA PHE A 6 3.14 6.26 -4.11
C PHE A 6 3.28 5.82 -2.65
N VAL A 7 2.49 6.43 -1.77
CA VAL A 7 2.54 6.17 -0.33
C VAL A 7 1.43 5.19 0.06
N GLY A 8 1.77 4.14 0.81
CA GLY A 8 0.75 3.17 1.22
C GLY A 8 1.19 2.19 2.31
N ARG A 9 0.19 1.52 2.90
CA ARG A 9 0.42 0.38 3.81
C ARG A 9 0.52 -0.94 3.04
N PHE A 10 -0.19 -1.08 1.93
CA PHE A 10 -0.20 -2.29 1.08
C PHE A 10 -0.49 -3.58 1.88
N GLN A 11 -1.62 -3.61 2.61
CA GLN A 11 -2.02 -4.70 3.52
C GLN A 11 -3.24 -5.49 2.98
N PRO A 12 -3.15 -6.34 1.95
CA PRO A 12 -1.96 -6.64 1.14
C PRO A 12 -1.78 -5.69 -0.06
N PHE A 13 -0.67 -5.84 -0.76
CA PHE A 13 -0.55 -5.36 -2.14
C PHE A 13 -1.53 -6.15 -3.04
N HIS A 14 -2.22 -5.47 -3.95
CA HIS A 14 -3.27 -6.06 -4.79
C HIS A 14 -3.35 -5.34 -6.12
N ASP A 15 -4.19 -5.82 -7.04
CA ASP A 15 -4.21 -5.34 -8.43
C ASP A 15 -4.53 -3.84 -8.55
N GLY A 16 -5.41 -3.30 -7.70
CA GLY A 16 -5.61 -1.84 -7.63
C GLY A 16 -4.32 -1.04 -7.37
N HIS A 17 -3.48 -1.49 -6.42
CA HIS A 17 -2.18 -0.84 -6.18
C HIS A 17 -1.21 -1.04 -7.35
N ARG A 18 -1.23 -2.21 -8.00
CA ARG A 18 -0.43 -2.51 -9.19
C ARG A 18 -0.75 -1.53 -10.32
N LYS A 19 -2.03 -1.34 -10.63
CA LYS A 19 -2.46 -0.38 -11.67
C LYS A 19 -2.07 1.06 -11.34
N CYS A 20 -2.09 1.48 -10.06
CA CYS A 20 -1.58 2.80 -9.69
C CYS A 20 -0.10 2.97 -10.03
N ILE A 21 0.74 1.97 -9.74
CA ILE A 21 2.17 2.01 -10.06
C ILE A 21 2.36 2.01 -11.59
N GLU A 22 1.63 1.17 -12.33
CA GLU A 22 1.65 1.18 -13.80
C GLU A 22 1.30 2.57 -14.35
N LYS A 23 0.25 3.21 -13.84
CA LYS A 23 -0.17 4.56 -14.26
C LYS A 23 0.90 5.62 -13.98
N ILE A 24 1.60 5.52 -12.85
CA ILE A 24 2.75 6.39 -12.56
C ILE A 24 3.83 6.22 -13.63
N LEU A 25 4.17 4.97 -13.96
CA LEU A 25 5.22 4.64 -14.91
C LEU A 25 4.87 4.95 -16.37
N GLU A 26 3.61 5.23 -16.70
CA GLU A 26 3.21 5.76 -18.02
C GLU A 26 3.76 7.17 -18.27
N THR A 27 3.96 7.97 -17.21
CA THR A 27 4.37 9.38 -17.32
C THR A 27 5.67 9.69 -16.58
N CYS A 28 6.12 8.80 -15.71
CA CYS A 28 7.34 8.94 -14.91
C CYS A 28 8.35 7.86 -15.29
N ASP A 29 9.63 8.22 -15.28
CA ASP A 29 10.73 7.29 -15.52
C ASP A 29 10.89 6.27 -14.37
N LYS A 30 10.41 6.66 -13.17
CA LYS A 30 10.57 5.90 -11.93
C LYS A 30 9.38 6.11 -10.99
N CYS A 31 9.03 5.07 -10.23
CA CYS A 31 8.10 5.12 -9.12
C CYS A 31 8.84 4.83 -7.80
N ILE A 32 8.72 5.72 -6.82
CA ILE A 32 9.09 5.45 -5.42
C ILE A 32 7.83 4.98 -4.70
N VAL A 33 7.84 3.76 -4.20
CA VAL A 33 6.80 3.20 -3.35
C VAL A 33 7.22 3.37 -1.90
N GLN A 34 6.67 4.38 -1.24
CA GLN A 34 6.90 4.64 0.17
C GLN A 34 5.98 3.75 1.02
N MET A 35 6.55 2.67 1.52
CA MET A 35 5.87 1.73 2.39
C MET A 35 5.88 2.22 3.83
N ARG A 36 4.69 2.30 4.42
CA ARG A 36 4.54 2.57 5.85
C ARG A 36 4.85 1.33 6.68
N GLU A 37 5.61 1.52 7.76
CA GLU A 37 5.70 0.52 8.82
C GLU A 37 4.35 0.37 9.54
N THR A 38 4.01 -0.85 9.95
CA THR A 38 2.73 -1.13 10.58
C THR A 38 2.88 -2.23 11.62
N GLU A 39 2.35 -1.98 12.81
CA GLU A 39 2.26 -3.01 13.84
C GLU A 39 1.32 -4.13 13.43
N LYS A 40 1.69 -5.36 13.82
CA LYS A 40 0.96 -6.57 13.47
C LYS A 40 -0.40 -6.58 14.15
N THR A 41 -1.44 -6.43 13.34
CA THR A 41 -2.84 -6.43 13.76
C THR A 41 -3.69 -7.13 12.72
N GLU A 42 -4.99 -7.26 12.97
CA GLU A 42 -5.88 -7.81 11.95
C GLU A 42 -6.08 -6.90 10.74
N LYS A 43 -5.91 -5.58 10.93
CA LYS A 43 -5.82 -4.63 9.81
C LYS A 43 -4.50 -4.72 9.04
N ASN A 44 -3.44 -5.14 9.71
CA ASN A 44 -2.08 -5.19 9.19
C ASN A 44 -1.47 -6.61 9.35
N PRO A 45 -2.03 -7.63 8.68
CA PRO A 45 -1.64 -9.01 8.93
C PRO A 45 -0.28 -9.39 8.32
N PHE A 46 0.21 -8.61 7.35
CA PHE A 46 1.48 -8.87 6.66
C PHE A 46 2.59 -7.97 7.21
N ASP A 47 3.73 -8.56 7.52
CA ASP A 47 4.95 -7.82 7.85
C ASP A 47 5.49 -7.05 6.64
N PHE A 48 6.49 -6.19 6.87
CA PHE A 48 7.11 -5.37 5.83
C PHE A 48 7.67 -6.20 4.68
N GLU A 49 8.46 -7.23 5.00
CA GLU A 49 9.13 -8.06 3.98
C GLU A 49 8.14 -8.82 3.10
N LYS A 50 7.04 -9.35 3.64
CA LYS A 50 5.99 -9.99 2.82
C LYS A 50 5.35 -9.01 1.85
N ARG A 51 5.04 -7.80 2.30
CA ARG A 51 4.44 -6.77 1.43
C ARG A 51 5.42 -6.32 0.35
N LYS A 52 6.69 -6.14 0.72
CA LYS A 52 7.78 -5.81 -0.22
C LYS A 52 7.93 -6.92 -1.27
N ALA A 53 7.90 -8.19 -0.86
CA ALA A 53 7.95 -9.32 -1.77
C ALA A 53 6.75 -9.35 -2.75
N MET A 54 5.54 -9.01 -2.29
CA MET A 54 4.37 -8.89 -3.18
C MET A 54 4.56 -7.79 -4.23
N ILE A 55 5.13 -6.64 -3.85
CA ILE A 55 5.42 -5.54 -4.78
C ILE A 55 6.52 -5.95 -5.77
N ARG A 56 7.60 -6.57 -5.28
CA ARG A 56 8.72 -7.06 -6.12
C ARG A 56 8.32 -8.17 -7.08
N ALA A 57 7.36 -9.02 -6.70
CA ALA A 57 6.79 -10.01 -7.60
C ALA A 57 6.05 -9.37 -8.79
N ALA A 58 5.44 -8.19 -8.59
CA ALA A 58 4.80 -7.43 -9.66
C ALA A 58 5.78 -6.51 -10.43
N PHE A 59 6.79 -5.97 -9.74
CA PHE A 59 7.76 -5.00 -10.27
C PHE A 59 9.20 -5.40 -9.87
N PRO A 60 9.86 -6.27 -10.65
CA PRO A 60 11.17 -6.81 -10.31
C PRO A 60 12.34 -5.84 -10.56
N ASP A 61 12.18 -4.85 -11.44
CA ASP A 61 13.23 -3.86 -11.72
C ASP A 61 13.30 -2.77 -10.63
N GLU A 62 14.39 -2.75 -9.88
CA GLU A 62 14.61 -1.79 -8.79
C GLU A 62 14.92 -0.38 -9.29
N ASN A 63 15.37 -0.23 -10.54
CA ASN A 63 15.59 1.09 -11.14
C ASN A 63 14.27 1.77 -11.53
N GLN A 64 13.28 0.96 -11.93
CA GLN A 64 11.94 1.42 -12.29
C GLN A 64 11.06 1.64 -11.05
N VAL A 65 11.10 0.71 -10.10
CA VAL A 65 10.33 0.78 -8.84
C VAL A 65 11.27 0.70 -7.64
N GLU A 66 11.50 1.83 -6.99
CA GLU A 66 12.23 1.87 -5.71
C GLU A 66 11.25 1.70 -4.56
N ILE A 67 11.60 0.86 -3.58
CA ILE A 67 10.78 0.65 -2.39
C ILE A 67 11.53 1.25 -1.19
N THR A 68 10.95 2.28 -0.60
CA THR A 68 11.47 2.96 0.59
C THR A 68 10.56 2.70 1.79
N ALA A 69 11.14 2.59 2.97
CA ALA A 69 10.39 2.41 4.21
C ALA A 69 10.29 3.73 4.97
N PHE A 70 9.11 4.04 5.50
CA PHE A 70 8.99 5.02 6.58
C PHE A 70 9.01 4.26 7.90
N LEU A 71 10.18 4.25 8.55
CA LEU A 71 10.41 3.56 9.81
C LEU A 71 10.28 4.55 10.96
N ASP A 72 9.18 4.43 11.70
CA ASP A 72 8.91 5.23 12.89
C ASP A 72 8.20 4.34 13.92
N SER A 73 9.01 3.57 14.66
CA SER A 73 8.50 2.52 15.56
C SER A 73 7.75 3.14 16.74
N GLY A 74 6.51 2.69 16.95
CA GLY A 74 5.64 3.21 18.02
C GLY A 74 4.94 4.52 17.69
N ALA A 75 5.08 5.05 16.47
CA ALA A 75 4.39 6.26 16.06
C ALA A 75 3.05 5.96 15.36
N GLU A 76 2.01 6.72 15.71
CA GLU A 76 0.78 6.79 14.92
C GLU A 76 1.02 7.67 13.69
N LEU A 77 1.56 7.07 12.63
CA LEU A 77 1.88 7.82 11.42
C LEU A 77 0.61 8.30 10.69
N ALA A 78 0.54 9.60 10.45
CA ALA A 78 -0.46 10.25 9.60
C ALA A 78 0.23 10.91 8.39
N VAL A 79 -0.44 10.88 7.23
CA VAL A 79 0.05 11.52 5.99
C VAL A 79 -0.84 12.71 5.70
N PHE A 80 -0.24 13.90 5.61
CA PHE A 80 -0.93 15.15 5.31
C PHE A 80 -0.52 15.62 3.90
N ILE A 81 -1.50 15.97 3.07
CA ILE A 81 -1.29 16.47 1.72
C ILE A 81 -1.89 17.88 1.66
N GLY A 82 -1.07 18.87 1.33
CA GLY A 82 -1.51 20.27 1.21
C GLY A 82 -2.47 20.48 0.04
N ARG A 83 -3.17 21.61 0.02
CA ARG A 83 -4.02 22.03 -1.11
C ARG A 83 -3.16 22.72 -2.18
N ASP A 84 -3.50 22.53 -3.45
CA ASP A 84 -2.87 23.23 -4.60
C ASP A 84 -1.34 23.02 -4.71
N VAL A 85 -0.86 21.89 -4.20
CA VAL A 85 0.56 21.47 -4.15
C VAL A 85 1.03 20.75 -5.42
N GLY A 86 0.18 20.67 -6.46
CA GLY A 86 0.56 20.13 -7.77
C GLY A 86 0.62 18.59 -7.88
N TYR A 87 -0.07 17.85 -7.01
CA TYR A 87 -0.17 16.39 -7.15
C TYR A 87 -1.20 15.98 -8.21
N GLU A 88 -0.87 14.93 -8.96
CA GLU A 88 -1.79 14.25 -9.88
C GLU A 88 -2.58 13.17 -9.12
N LEU A 89 -3.90 13.14 -9.29
CA LEU A 89 -4.74 12.07 -8.76
C LEU A 89 -4.85 10.95 -9.81
N ILE A 90 -4.55 9.72 -9.40
CA ILE A 90 -4.73 8.54 -10.24
C ILE A 90 -6.20 8.12 -10.15
N GLN A 91 -6.89 8.11 -11.29
CA GLN A 91 -8.23 7.56 -11.45
C GLN A 91 -8.13 6.26 -12.25
N LEU A 92 -8.80 5.20 -11.79
CA LEU A 92 -8.80 3.89 -12.44
C LEU A 92 -10.21 3.52 -12.91
N ASP A 93 -10.33 2.43 -13.65
CA ASP A 93 -11.64 1.89 -14.01
C ASP A 93 -12.40 1.41 -12.76
N GLU A 94 -13.74 1.50 -12.80
CA GLU A 94 -14.63 1.15 -11.68
C GLU A 94 -14.36 -0.26 -11.12
N LYS A 95 -14.09 -1.22 -12.00
CA LYS A 95 -13.80 -2.60 -11.60
C LYS A 95 -12.54 -2.67 -10.72
N THR A 96 -11.54 -1.86 -11.02
CA THR A 96 -10.28 -1.82 -10.27
C THR A 96 -10.41 -1.04 -8.97
N GLU A 97 -11.13 0.07 -8.98
CA GLU A 97 -11.40 0.86 -7.76
C GLU A 97 -12.22 0.06 -6.73
N ASN A 98 -13.04 -0.89 -7.20
CA ASN A 98 -13.78 -1.81 -6.34
C ASN A 98 -12.91 -2.91 -5.67
N ILE A 99 -11.61 -3.00 -5.99
CA ILE A 99 -10.70 -3.95 -5.33
C ILE A 99 -10.33 -3.41 -3.93
N SER A 100 -10.91 -4.03 -2.91
CA SER A 100 -10.76 -3.63 -1.52
C SER A 100 -9.81 -4.55 -0.75
N ALA A 101 -8.67 -4.01 -0.30
CA ALA A 101 -7.78 -4.69 0.63
C ALA A 101 -8.52 -5.19 1.88
N THR A 102 -9.53 -4.44 2.34
CA THR A 102 -10.34 -4.81 3.51
C THR A 102 -11.15 -6.07 3.27
N ASP A 103 -11.77 -6.22 2.11
CA ASP A 103 -12.57 -7.40 1.81
C ASP A 103 -11.69 -8.62 1.50
N ILE A 104 -10.50 -8.39 0.93
CA ILE A 104 -9.47 -9.43 0.84
C ILE A 104 -9.08 -9.93 2.24
N ARG A 105 -8.81 -9.02 3.19
CA ARG A 105 -8.50 -9.41 4.58
C ARG A 105 -9.65 -10.17 5.22
N LYS A 106 -10.89 -9.68 5.15
CA LYS A 106 -12.05 -10.41 5.72
C LYS A 106 -12.13 -11.85 5.22
N LYS A 107 -12.03 -12.06 3.90
CA LYS A 107 -12.01 -13.41 3.31
C LYS A 107 -10.86 -14.28 3.83
N LEU A 108 -9.65 -13.71 4.01
CA LEU A 108 -8.51 -14.43 4.58
C LEU A 108 -8.77 -14.86 6.03
N TYR A 109 -9.39 -14.01 6.85
CA TYR A 109 -9.75 -14.30 8.23
C TYR A 109 -10.86 -15.35 8.31
N ASP A 110 -11.93 -15.19 7.53
CA ASP A 110 -13.04 -16.12 7.46
C ASP A 110 -12.56 -17.54 7.06
N ASN A 111 -11.71 -17.63 6.03
CA ASN A 111 -11.11 -18.89 5.60
C ASN A 111 -10.21 -19.54 6.65
N ALA A 112 -9.67 -18.75 7.57
CA ALA A 112 -8.85 -19.23 8.69
C ALA A 112 -9.68 -19.51 9.96
N GLY A 113 -11.01 -19.39 9.91
CA GLY A 113 -11.89 -19.54 11.07
C GLY A 113 -11.72 -18.45 12.13
N LYS A 114 -11.28 -17.25 11.72
CA LYS A 114 -11.04 -16.10 12.61
C LYS A 114 -12.01 -14.95 12.29
N THR A 115 -12.32 -14.15 13.30
CA THR A 115 -13.12 -12.93 13.13
C THR A 115 -12.23 -11.75 12.80
N TYR A 116 -12.63 -10.89 11.85
CA TYR A 116 -11.92 -9.64 11.54
C TYR A 116 -12.39 -8.49 12.43
N ASP A 117 -11.50 -7.99 13.27
CA ASP A 117 -11.66 -6.83 14.15
C ASP A 117 -11.20 -5.55 13.44
N LYS A 118 -12.19 -4.75 13.06
CA LYS A 118 -12.01 -3.43 12.44
C LYS A 118 -11.41 -2.39 13.39
N ASP A 119 -11.25 -2.68 14.68
CA ASP A 119 -10.72 -1.75 15.66
C ASP A 119 -9.38 -2.24 16.23
N ALA A 120 -8.83 -3.36 15.73
CA ALA A 120 -7.58 -3.95 16.19
C ALA A 120 -6.40 -2.96 16.27
N HIS A 121 -6.28 -2.06 15.31
CA HIS A 121 -5.26 -1.00 15.30
C HIS A 121 -5.36 0.03 16.44
N LEU A 122 -6.51 0.20 17.11
CA LEU A 122 -6.66 1.10 18.26
C LEU A 122 -6.23 0.43 19.57
N LYS A 123 -5.98 -0.89 19.54
CA LYS A 123 -5.64 -1.70 20.71
C LYS A 123 -4.14 -1.87 20.89
N VAL A 124 -3.36 -1.48 19.90
CA VAL A 124 -1.90 -1.50 19.97
C VAL A 124 -1.41 -0.11 20.38
N LYS A 125 -0.38 -0.06 21.22
CA LYS A 125 0.17 1.14 21.85
C LYS A 125 1.57 1.40 21.36
#